data_AF-A0A7R7ZQU5-F1
#
_entry.id   AF-A0A7R7ZQU5-F1
#
_cell.length_a   1.000
_cell.length_b   1.000
_cell.length_c   1.000
_cell.angle_alpha   90.00
_cell.angle_beta   90.00
_cell.angle_gamma   90.00
#
_symmetry.space_group_name_H-M   'P 1'
#
loop_
_entity.id
_entity.type
_entity.pdbx_description
1 polymer ?
#
loop_
_entity_poly.entity_id
_entity_poly.type
_entity_poly.pdbx_seq_one_letter_code
_entity_poly.pdbx_strand_id
1 'polypeptide(L)'
;MAIVSSGRKQKVDKSEARRKLRESRNYDPLAHRKEDAQRSRDRASMDTKELYRGIVKLYEEFITSEGVIPAGFPVKDNFPVPILEELKSFIRWYIASTEGSIYDSPTMRTVLAFAQQFVPGSYLLTGNQIPPQDSEELYFWIQYVLTEENVINDIKKEKYNFTKENFIQIMTSFWVLDNPVFLHGRHKIQIPFITKIFLFMGARIGAFLPANKHKQERGLRYKHIQLVLFCTHGNAPWSQLETVPAMGQEQSKPEIYCF
;
A
#
# COMPACT_ATOMS: atom_id res chain seq x y z
N MET A 1 -49.79 -2.00 26.19
CA MET A 1 -49.63 -2.78 24.94
C MET A 1 -49.19 -1.95 23.71
N ALA A 2 -48.42 -0.84 23.87
CA ALA A 2 -48.14 0.09 22.75
C ALA A 2 -46.65 0.28 22.39
N ILE A 3 -45.71 -0.31 23.15
CA ILE A 3 -44.26 -0.09 22.93
C ILE A 3 -43.70 -1.01 21.82
N VAL A 4 -44.34 -2.15 21.58
CA VAL A 4 -43.87 -3.18 20.62
C VAL A 4 -44.15 -2.79 19.15
N SER A 5 -45.18 -1.98 18.87
CA SER A 5 -45.56 -1.61 17.49
C SER A 5 -44.66 -0.53 16.87
N SER A 6 -44.20 0.42 17.67
CA SER A 6 -43.31 1.52 17.25
C SER A 6 -41.94 1.03 16.77
N GLY A 7 -41.32 0.12 17.53
CA GLY A 7 -40.01 -0.47 17.17
C GLY A 7 -40.06 -1.38 15.94
N ARG A 8 -41.22 -2.01 15.66
CA ARG A 8 -41.44 -2.78 14.43
C ARG A 8 -41.55 -1.87 13.21
N LYS A 9 -42.30 -0.77 13.31
CA LYS A 9 -42.49 0.20 12.22
C LYS A 9 -41.17 0.88 11.83
N GLN A 10 -40.38 1.33 12.81
CA GLN A 10 -39.04 1.90 12.56
C GLN A 10 -38.06 0.91 11.91
N LYS A 11 -38.14 -0.39 12.23
CA LYS A 11 -37.29 -1.41 11.60
C LYS A 11 -37.66 -1.64 10.13
N VAL A 12 -38.95 -1.61 9.81
CA VAL A 12 -39.46 -1.76 8.43
C VAL A 12 -39.02 -0.57 7.58
N ASP A 13 -39.17 0.65 8.08
CA ASP A 13 -38.75 1.87 7.37
C ASP A 13 -37.23 1.90 7.09
N LYS A 14 -36.42 1.47 8.06
CA LYS A 14 -34.96 1.34 7.86
C LYS A 14 -34.59 0.26 6.84
N SER A 15 -35.33 -0.84 6.79
CA SER A 15 -35.11 -1.91 5.80
C SER A 15 -35.41 -1.41 4.38
N GLU A 16 -36.49 -0.64 4.22
CA GLU A 16 -36.92 -0.11 2.94
C GLU A 16 -35.98 0.99 2.42
N ALA A 17 -35.49 1.86 3.30
CA ALA A 17 -34.45 2.84 2.98
C ALA A 17 -33.15 2.16 2.49
N ARG A 18 -32.74 1.06 3.12
CA ARG A 18 -31.58 0.25 2.68
C ARG A 18 -31.81 -0.39 1.31
N ARG A 19 -33.04 -0.81 0.99
CA ARG A 19 -33.38 -1.37 -0.33
C ARG A 19 -33.27 -0.31 -1.42
N LYS A 20 -33.89 0.85 -1.25
CA LYS A 20 -33.81 1.97 -2.19
C LYS A 20 -32.38 2.45 -2.44
N LEU A 21 -31.54 2.46 -1.40
CA LEU A 21 -30.12 2.82 -1.55
C LEU A 21 -29.34 1.81 -2.40
N ARG A 22 -29.60 0.50 -2.25
CA ARG A 22 -28.99 -0.55 -3.08
C ARG A 22 -29.40 -0.42 -4.55
N GLU A 23 -30.67 -0.16 -4.80
CA GLU A 23 -31.22 0.08 -6.13
C GLU A 23 -30.56 1.32 -6.77
N SER A 24 -30.43 2.44 -6.03
CA SER A 24 -29.77 3.66 -6.54
C SER A 24 -28.28 3.49 -6.87
N ARG A 25 -27.62 2.47 -6.29
CA ARG A 25 -26.20 2.17 -6.49
C ARG A 25 -25.96 1.02 -7.47
N ASN A 26 -27.02 0.50 -8.11
CA ASN A 26 -26.96 -0.69 -8.97
C ASN A 26 -26.25 -1.86 -8.28
N TYR A 27 -26.52 -2.08 -6.99
CA TYR A 27 -25.93 -3.19 -6.25
C TYR A 27 -26.50 -4.51 -6.76
N ASP A 28 -25.65 -5.34 -7.36
CA ASP A 28 -25.96 -6.72 -7.72
C ASP A 28 -25.28 -7.69 -6.74
N PRO A 29 -26.04 -8.49 -5.95
CA PRO A 29 -25.48 -9.47 -5.02
C PRO A 29 -24.70 -10.60 -5.70
N LEU A 30 -24.82 -10.78 -7.02
CA LEU A 30 -24.13 -11.85 -7.76
C LEU A 30 -22.88 -11.36 -8.50
N ALA A 31 -22.70 -10.05 -8.67
CA ALA A 31 -21.64 -9.46 -9.49
C ALA A 31 -20.23 -9.95 -9.12
N HIS A 32 -19.94 -10.05 -7.82
CA HIS A 32 -18.60 -10.44 -7.34
C HIS A 32 -18.51 -11.88 -6.82
N ARG A 33 -19.58 -12.68 -6.94
CA ARG A 33 -19.66 -14.01 -6.32
C ARG A 33 -18.54 -14.96 -6.75
N LYS A 34 -18.10 -14.87 -8.02
CA LYS A 34 -16.99 -15.69 -8.54
C LYS A 34 -15.62 -15.17 -8.07
N GLU A 35 -15.46 -13.86 -7.97
CA GLU A 35 -14.22 -13.22 -7.51
C GLU A 35 -14.02 -13.43 -6.00
N ASP A 36 -15.09 -13.32 -5.23
CA ASP A 36 -15.09 -13.55 -3.77
C ASP A 36 -14.97 -15.03 -3.39
N ALA A 37 -15.32 -15.94 -4.31
CA ALA A 37 -15.14 -17.38 -4.13
C ALA A 37 -13.69 -17.84 -4.34
N GLN A 38 -12.85 -17.04 -5.00
CA GLN A 38 -11.43 -17.36 -5.16
C GLN A 38 -10.69 -17.20 -3.85
N ARG A 39 -9.93 -18.22 -3.44
CA ARG A 39 -9.11 -18.15 -2.22
C ARG A 39 -7.89 -17.25 -2.44
N SER A 40 -7.43 -16.63 -1.36
CA SER A 40 -6.30 -15.68 -1.34
C SER A 40 -5.02 -16.20 -2.01
N ARG A 41 -4.80 -17.51 -2.01
CA ARG A 41 -3.68 -18.20 -2.68
C ARG A 41 -3.62 -17.90 -4.20
N ASP A 42 -4.78 -17.83 -4.84
CA ASP A 42 -4.88 -17.67 -6.30
C ASP A 42 -4.89 -16.20 -6.72
N ARG A 43 -5.42 -15.32 -5.85
CA ARG A 43 -5.56 -13.88 -6.11
C ARG A 43 -4.27 -13.07 -5.91
N ALA A 44 -3.32 -13.57 -5.11
CA ALA A 44 -2.08 -12.83 -4.83
C ALA A 44 -1.24 -12.62 -6.10
N SER A 45 -0.75 -11.38 -6.29
CA SER A 45 0.15 -11.06 -7.39
C SER A 45 1.47 -11.83 -7.30
N MET A 46 2.17 -11.99 -8.43
CA MET A 46 3.49 -12.65 -8.42
C MET A 46 4.48 -11.96 -7.48
N ASP A 47 4.52 -10.63 -7.49
CA ASP A 47 5.34 -9.82 -6.57
C ASP A 47 5.00 -10.15 -5.09
N THR A 48 3.72 -10.30 -4.76
CA THR A 48 3.27 -10.66 -3.41
C THR A 48 3.68 -12.10 -3.04
N LYS A 49 3.58 -13.04 -3.98
CA LYS A 49 4.00 -14.43 -3.77
C LYS A 49 5.51 -14.52 -3.56
N GLU A 50 6.30 -13.74 -4.27
CA GLU A 50 7.76 -13.64 -4.08
C GLU A 50 8.12 -13.06 -2.70
N LEU A 51 7.43 -11.99 -2.29
CA LEU A 51 7.58 -11.42 -0.94
C LEU A 51 7.30 -12.48 0.15
N TYR A 52 6.20 -13.20 0.03
CA TYR A 52 5.85 -14.27 0.96
C TYR A 52 6.91 -15.38 1.02
N ARG A 53 7.45 -15.78 -0.14
CA ARG A 53 8.56 -16.74 -0.19
C ARG A 53 9.80 -16.22 0.53
N GLY A 54 10.12 -14.94 0.40
CA GLY A 54 11.24 -14.32 1.11
C GLY A 54 11.09 -14.41 2.63
N ILE A 55 9.87 -14.24 3.14
CA ILE A 55 9.59 -14.30 4.58
C ILE A 55 9.63 -15.72 5.11
N VAL A 56 9.11 -16.70 4.37
CA VAL A 56 9.20 -18.10 4.78
C VAL A 56 10.65 -18.60 4.77
N LYS A 57 11.53 -18.07 3.91
CA LYS A 57 12.97 -18.36 4.00
C LYS A 57 13.60 -17.90 5.32
N LEU A 58 13.14 -16.80 5.90
CA LEU A 58 13.60 -16.38 7.24
C LEU A 58 13.13 -17.38 8.31
N TYR A 59 11.96 -17.99 8.12
CA TYR A 59 11.51 -19.08 8.98
C TYR A 59 12.39 -20.34 8.83
N GLU A 60 12.81 -20.69 7.61
CA GLU A 60 13.78 -21.76 7.36
C GLU A 60 15.12 -21.51 8.07
N GLU A 61 15.57 -20.26 8.07
CA GLU A 61 16.79 -19.83 8.77
C GLU A 61 16.64 -19.96 10.30
N PHE A 62 15.49 -19.55 10.84
CA PHE A 62 15.17 -19.71 12.26
C PHE A 62 15.21 -21.18 12.70
N ILE A 63 14.47 -22.07 12.04
CA ILE A 63 14.43 -23.50 12.42
C ILE A 63 15.79 -24.19 12.26
N THR A 64 16.62 -23.70 11.34
CA THR A 64 17.99 -24.22 11.11
C THR A 64 18.95 -23.73 12.19
N SER A 65 18.88 -22.44 12.56
CA SER A 65 19.79 -21.83 13.55
C SER A 65 19.49 -22.30 14.98
N GLU A 66 18.22 -22.48 15.33
CA GLU A 66 17.81 -23.01 16.64
C GLU A 66 17.96 -24.54 16.75
N GLY A 67 18.43 -25.22 15.71
CA GLY A 67 18.72 -26.66 15.73
C GLY A 67 17.47 -27.56 15.79
N VAL A 68 16.28 -27.02 15.50
CA VAL A 68 15.02 -27.77 15.48
C VAL A 68 15.01 -28.77 14.32
N ILE A 69 15.64 -28.41 13.19
CA ILE A 69 15.72 -29.25 11.98
C ILE A 69 17.15 -29.20 11.42
N PRO A 70 17.67 -30.31 10.85
CA PRO A 70 18.97 -30.31 10.18
C PRO A 70 19.07 -29.23 9.11
N ALA A 71 20.24 -28.58 9.04
CA ALA A 71 20.49 -27.49 8.10
C ALA A 71 20.15 -27.87 6.65
N GLY A 72 19.34 -27.03 6.01
CA GLY A 72 18.96 -27.18 4.60
C GLY A 72 17.69 -28.02 4.34
N PHE A 73 16.93 -28.40 5.36
CA PHE A 73 15.60 -29.00 5.16
C PHE A 73 14.59 -27.91 4.76
N PRO A 74 14.06 -27.94 3.53
CA PRO A 74 13.22 -26.86 3.03
C PRO A 74 11.78 -26.97 3.54
N VAL A 75 11.16 -25.82 3.85
CA VAL A 75 9.74 -25.73 4.18
C VAL A 75 8.96 -25.85 2.88
N LYS A 76 8.44 -27.06 2.62
CA LYS A 76 7.73 -27.44 1.38
C LYS A 76 6.31 -27.94 1.68
N ASP A 77 5.62 -28.37 0.63
CA ASP A 77 4.28 -28.96 0.73
C ASP A 77 4.22 -30.03 1.83
N ASN A 78 3.16 -29.96 2.64
CA ASN A 78 2.88 -30.78 3.81
C ASN A 78 3.84 -30.62 5.01
N PHE A 79 4.69 -29.58 5.03
CA PHE A 79 5.42 -29.24 6.25
C PHE A 79 4.44 -28.95 7.40
N PRO A 80 4.74 -29.40 8.64
CA PRO A 80 3.84 -29.23 9.77
C PRO A 80 3.50 -27.75 10.01
N VAL A 81 2.26 -27.52 10.42
CA VAL A 81 1.82 -26.17 10.82
C VAL A 81 2.57 -25.79 12.09
N PRO A 82 3.27 -24.64 12.12
CA PRO A 82 3.91 -24.19 13.34
C PRO A 82 2.87 -23.93 14.43
N ILE A 83 3.13 -24.42 15.65
CA ILE A 83 2.25 -24.15 16.79
C ILE A 83 2.45 -22.71 17.29
N LEU A 84 1.49 -22.20 18.08
CA LEU A 84 1.54 -20.82 18.58
C LEU A 84 2.85 -20.47 19.31
N GLU A 85 3.41 -21.40 20.09
CA GLU A 85 4.68 -21.19 20.81
C GLU A 85 5.88 -21.03 19.86
N GLU A 86 5.92 -21.81 18.78
CA GLU A 86 6.94 -21.71 17.73
C GLU A 86 6.79 -20.39 16.98
N LEU A 87 5.55 -19.97 16.68
CA LEU A 87 5.28 -18.67 16.06
C LEU A 87 5.77 -17.52 16.93
N LYS A 88 5.47 -17.54 18.24
CA LYS A 88 5.94 -16.51 19.18
C LYS A 88 7.47 -16.49 19.29
N SER A 89 8.10 -17.67 19.30
CA SER A 89 9.57 -17.79 19.32
C SER A 89 10.21 -17.26 18.04
N PHE A 90 9.64 -17.57 16.88
CA PHE A 90 10.09 -17.06 15.59
C PHE A 90 10.00 -15.52 15.52
N ILE A 91 8.91 -14.93 16.03
CA ILE A 91 8.78 -13.47 16.09
C ILE A 91 9.83 -12.84 17.01
N ARG A 92 10.13 -13.45 18.17
CA ARG A 92 11.21 -12.98 19.04
C ARG A 92 12.57 -13.05 18.36
N TRP A 93 12.86 -14.15 17.68
CA TRP A 93 14.07 -14.31 16.89
C TRP A 93 14.17 -13.20 15.82
N TYR A 94 13.09 -12.95 15.08
CA TYR A 94 13.06 -11.90 14.07
C TYR A 94 13.30 -10.50 14.66
N ILE A 95 12.70 -10.18 15.81
CA ILE A 95 12.92 -8.90 16.50
C ILE A 95 14.39 -8.78 16.92
N ALA A 96 14.99 -9.85 17.47
CA ALA A 96 16.37 -9.86 17.93
C ALA A 96 17.39 -9.81 16.78
N SER A 97 17.03 -10.31 15.59
CA SER A 97 17.91 -10.37 14.42
C SER A 97 17.75 -9.20 13.44
N THR A 98 16.84 -8.26 13.72
CA THR A 98 16.53 -7.14 12.81
C THR A 98 16.83 -5.79 13.45
N GLU A 99 17.64 -4.96 12.79
CA GLU A 99 17.80 -3.57 13.18
C GLU A 99 16.58 -2.73 12.76
N GLY A 100 16.08 -1.91 13.68
CA GLY A 100 15.02 -0.97 13.38
C GLY A 100 15.52 0.26 12.60
N SER A 101 14.63 0.84 11.79
CA SER A 101 14.95 2.06 11.03
C SER A 101 14.72 3.36 11.82
N ILE A 102 13.97 3.31 12.93
CA ILE A 102 13.58 4.49 13.72
C ILE A 102 14.23 4.43 15.11
N TYR A 103 14.28 3.23 15.69
CA TYR A 103 14.94 2.87 16.93
C TYR A 103 15.78 1.63 16.66
N ASP A 104 16.58 1.20 17.64
CA ASP A 104 17.43 0.01 17.54
C ASP A 104 16.63 -1.25 17.19
N SER A 105 15.39 -1.38 17.67
CA SER A 105 14.49 -2.50 17.37
C SER A 105 13.37 -2.15 16.36
N PRO A 106 12.83 -3.14 15.62
CA PRO A 106 11.73 -2.92 14.69
C PRO A 106 10.47 -2.46 15.44
N THR A 107 9.69 -1.58 14.79
CA THR A 107 8.43 -1.11 15.37
C THR A 107 7.36 -2.20 15.39
N MET A 108 6.38 -2.07 16.30
CA MET A 108 5.22 -2.96 16.36
C MET A 108 4.56 -3.18 15.00
N ARG A 109 4.38 -2.10 14.22
CA ARG A 109 3.76 -2.15 12.89
C ARG A 109 4.57 -2.97 11.90
N THR A 110 5.89 -2.88 11.95
CA THR A 110 6.79 -3.66 11.09
C THR A 110 6.67 -5.14 11.42
N VAL A 111 6.72 -5.49 12.71
CA VAL A 111 6.62 -6.89 13.18
C VAL A 111 5.24 -7.47 12.88
N LEU A 112 4.17 -6.69 13.09
CA LEU A 112 2.81 -7.13 12.76
C LEU A 112 2.64 -7.37 11.26
N ALA A 113 3.15 -6.47 10.41
CA ALA A 113 3.12 -6.64 8.97
C ALA A 113 3.91 -7.89 8.53
N PHE A 114 5.06 -8.14 9.17
CA PHE A 114 5.85 -9.35 8.94
C PHE A 114 5.05 -10.62 9.27
N ALA A 115 4.42 -10.68 10.44
CA ALA A 115 3.57 -11.82 10.83
C ALA A 115 2.38 -12.02 9.88
N GLN A 116 1.71 -10.94 9.49
CA GLN A 116 0.58 -10.95 8.55
C GLN A 116 0.97 -11.39 7.13
N GLN A 117 2.24 -11.27 6.76
CA GLN A 117 2.76 -11.77 5.49
C GLN A 117 3.27 -13.21 5.61
N PHE A 118 3.81 -13.59 6.77
CA PHE A 118 4.23 -14.96 7.04
C PHE A 118 3.06 -15.95 7.03
N VAL A 119 1.95 -15.65 7.72
CA VAL A 119 0.80 -16.58 7.82
C VAL A 119 0.26 -17.03 6.44
N PRO A 120 -0.09 -16.12 5.50
CA PRO A 120 -0.48 -16.51 4.16
C PRO A 120 0.69 -17.07 3.33
N GLY A 121 1.93 -16.67 3.62
CA GLY A 121 3.12 -17.20 2.94
C GLY A 121 3.43 -18.65 3.29
N SER A 122 3.27 -19.03 4.56
CA SER A 122 3.38 -20.40 5.04
C SER A 122 2.33 -21.27 4.32
N TYR A 123 1.06 -20.85 4.33
CA TYR A 123 0.01 -21.57 3.60
C TYR A 123 0.28 -21.70 2.09
N LEU A 124 0.85 -20.67 1.46
CA LEU A 124 1.20 -20.70 0.04
C LEU A 124 2.22 -21.82 -0.29
N LEU A 125 3.18 -22.05 0.61
CA LEU A 125 4.31 -22.97 0.41
C LEU A 125 4.10 -24.37 0.99
N THR A 126 3.39 -24.49 2.11
CA THR A 126 3.15 -25.77 2.79
C THR A 126 1.82 -26.40 2.42
N GLY A 127 0.86 -25.58 1.92
CA GLY A 127 -0.52 -26.00 1.71
C GLY A 127 -1.33 -26.16 3.00
N ASN A 128 -0.69 -26.04 4.17
CA ASN A 128 -1.33 -26.18 5.49
C ASN A 128 -1.60 -24.80 6.08
N GLN A 129 -2.84 -24.57 6.49
CA GLN A 129 -3.27 -23.29 7.01
C GLN A 129 -3.03 -23.22 8.52
N ILE A 130 -2.37 -22.16 9.00
CA ILE A 130 -2.31 -21.84 10.43
C ILE A 130 -3.74 -21.57 10.91
N PRO A 131 -4.19 -22.19 12.02
CA PRO A 131 -5.51 -21.95 12.58
C PRO A 131 -5.79 -20.46 12.75
N PRO A 132 -7.00 -19.97 12.37
CA PRO A 132 -7.33 -18.55 12.52
C PRO A 132 -7.15 -18.05 13.95
N GLN A 133 -7.52 -18.86 14.94
CA GLN A 133 -7.37 -18.58 16.36
C GLN A 133 -5.91 -18.30 16.74
N ASP A 134 -4.98 -19.15 16.28
CA ASP A 134 -3.55 -18.98 16.56
C ASP A 134 -2.99 -17.74 15.87
N SER A 135 -3.44 -17.44 14.65
CA SER A 135 -3.00 -16.23 13.93
C SER A 135 -3.54 -14.95 14.59
N GLU A 136 -4.79 -14.96 15.06
CA GLU A 136 -5.40 -13.84 15.77
C GLU A 136 -4.71 -13.59 17.11
N GLU A 137 -4.47 -14.66 17.88
CA GLU A 137 -3.73 -14.61 19.15
C GLU A 137 -2.29 -14.11 18.95
N LEU A 138 -1.61 -14.56 17.87
CA LEU A 138 -0.29 -14.06 17.52
C LEU A 138 -0.31 -12.55 17.25
N TYR A 139 -1.26 -12.06 16.45
CA TYR A 139 -1.38 -10.64 16.13
C TYR A 139 -1.71 -9.79 17.37
N PHE A 140 -2.62 -10.29 18.22
CA PHE A 140 -2.95 -9.66 19.49
C PHE A 140 -1.72 -9.56 20.40
N TRP A 141 -0.98 -10.66 20.53
CA TRP A 141 0.24 -10.72 21.34
C TRP A 141 1.31 -9.74 20.84
N ILE A 142 1.52 -9.62 19.53
CA ILE A 142 2.44 -8.62 18.95
C ILE A 142 1.97 -7.20 19.24
N GLN A 143 0.68 -6.92 19.05
CA GLN A 143 0.18 -5.55 19.14
C GLN A 143 0.16 -5.04 20.59
N TYR A 144 -0.24 -5.87 21.54
CA TYR A 144 -0.49 -5.45 22.92
C TYR A 144 0.59 -5.95 23.87
N VAL A 145 0.84 -7.26 23.93
CA VAL A 145 1.72 -7.84 24.95
C VAL A 145 3.18 -7.42 24.74
N LEU A 146 3.72 -7.56 23.52
CA LEU A 146 5.11 -7.15 23.25
C LEU A 146 5.33 -5.63 23.41
N THR A 147 4.29 -4.84 23.17
CA THR A 147 4.33 -3.39 23.37
C THR A 147 4.31 -3.04 24.86
N GLU A 148 3.48 -3.72 25.66
CA GLU A 148 3.42 -3.54 27.12
C GLU A 148 4.71 -4.00 27.82
N GLU A 149 5.33 -5.08 27.33
CA GLU A 149 6.63 -5.58 27.80
C GLU A 149 7.80 -4.69 27.36
N ASN A 150 7.57 -3.64 26.56
CA ASN A 150 8.59 -2.77 25.96
C ASN A 150 9.64 -3.52 25.12
N VAL A 151 9.28 -4.68 24.57
CA VAL A 151 10.14 -5.42 23.62
C VAL A 151 10.18 -4.71 22.27
N ILE A 152 9.04 -4.14 21.86
CA ILE A 152 8.89 -3.36 20.62
C ILE A 152 8.14 -2.07 20.90
N ASN A 153 8.44 -1.04 20.12
CA ASN A 153 7.84 0.28 20.28
C ASN A 153 6.72 0.51 19.24
N ASP A 154 5.55 1.01 19.67
CA ASP A 154 4.52 1.56 18.77
C ASP A 154 4.78 3.04 18.46
N ILE A 155 5.91 3.29 17.79
CA ILE A 155 6.30 4.63 17.36
C ILE A 155 6.06 4.75 15.86
N LYS A 156 5.46 5.87 15.46
CA LYS A 156 5.28 6.22 14.06
C LYS A 156 6.37 7.21 13.67
N LYS A 157 6.98 6.97 12.50
CA LYS A 157 7.88 7.95 11.89
C LYS A 157 7.12 9.26 11.67
N GLU A 158 7.66 10.35 12.17
CA GLU A 158 7.11 11.67 11.90
C GLU A 158 7.11 11.93 10.39
N LYS A 159 5.97 12.40 9.89
CA LYS A 159 5.80 12.74 8.50
C LYS A 159 6.09 14.23 8.32
N TYR A 160 7.32 14.55 7.93
CA TYR A 160 7.66 15.90 7.50
C TYR A 160 7.06 16.16 6.12
N ASN A 161 5.98 16.93 6.09
CA ASN A 161 5.33 17.30 4.84
C ASN A 161 6.21 18.28 4.07
N PHE A 162 6.29 18.06 2.76
CA PHE A 162 6.99 18.96 1.86
C PHE A 162 6.18 20.24 1.66
N THR A 163 6.69 21.39 2.11
CA THR A 163 6.00 22.68 2.02
C THR A 163 6.37 23.45 0.76
N LYS A 164 5.63 24.52 0.48
CA LYS A 164 5.91 25.45 -0.62
C LYS A 164 7.26 26.14 -0.43
N GLU A 165 7.62 26.48 0.80
CA GLU A 165 8.89 27.12 1.14
C GLU A 165 10.06 26.17 0.84
N ASN A 166 9.94 24.90 1.25
CA ASN A 166 10.92 23.86 0.93
C ASN A 166 11.09 23.71 -0.58
N PHE A 167 9.98 23.74 -1.34
CA PHE A 167 10.02 23.71 -2.80
C PHE A 167 10.79 24.89 -3.39
N ILE A 168 10.47 26.12 -3.00
CA ILE A 168 11.12 27.33 -3.52
C ILE A 168 12.61 27.31 -3.19
N GLN A 169 12.99 26.94 -1.97
CA GLN A 169 14.38 26.85 -1.56
C GLN A 169 15.16 25.81 -2.36
N ILE A 170 14.59 24.62 -2.57
CA ILE A 170 15.22 23.56 -3.37
C ILE A 170 15.38 24.01 -4.83
N MET A 171 14.33 24.56 -5.43
CA MET A 171 14.39 25.05 -6.81
C MET A 171 15.44 26.13 -6.97
N THR A 172 15.47 27.10 -6.06
CA THR A 172 16.48 28.18 -6.08
C THR A 172 17.88 27.62 -5.94
N SER A 173 18.08 26.64 -5.05
CA SER A 173 19.38 25.99 -4.84
C SER A 173 19.88 25.27 -6.09
N PHE A 174 19.00 24.60 -6.86
CA PHE A 174 19.39 23.95 -8.12
C PHE A 174 19.93 24.94 -9.17
N TRP A 175 19.43 26.18 -9.19
CA TRP A 175 19.82 27.21 -10.16
C TRP A 175 20.95 28.12 -9.69
N VAL A 176 21.05 28.38 -8.39
CA VAL A 176 22.00 29.35 -7.81
C VAL A 176 23.31 28.68 -7.38
N LEU A 177 23.27 27.43 -6.91
CA LEU A 177 24.49 26.75 -6.46
C LEU A 177 25.20 26.13 -7.67
N ASP A 178 26.26 26.79 -8.13
CA ASP A 178 27.19 26.26 -9.11
C ASP A 178 28.43 25.69 -8.40
N ASN A 179 28.24 24.54 -7.76
CA ASN A 179 29.32 23.81 -7.12
C ASN A 179 29.76 22.66 -8.06
N PRO A 180 31.06 22.52 -8.38
CA PRO A 180 31.57 21.47 -9.29
C PRO A 180 31.35 20.03 -8.78
N VAL A 181 31.08 19.85 -7.47
CA VAL A 181 30.69 18.57 -6.88
C VAL A 181 29.19 18.27 -7.11
N PHE A 182 28.41 19.28 -7.47
CA PHE A 182 26.96 19.25 -7.43
C PHE A 182 26.37 19.12 -8.84
N LEU A 183 25.89 17.91 -9.12
CA LEU A 183 24.96 17.54 -10.20
C LEU A 183 25.27 18.13 -11.59
N HIS A 184 25.75 17.27 -12.50
CA HIS A 184 25.91 17.55 -13.93
C HIS A 184 24.75 18.39 -14.50
N GLY A 185 25.02 19.39 -15.35
CA GLY A 185 24.04 20.39 -15.80
C GLY A 185 22.72 19.82 -16.34
N ARG A 186 22.76 18.63 -16.95
CA ARG A 186 21.55 17.88 -17.34
C ARG A 186 20.60 17.62 -16.16
N HIS A 187 21.12 17.21 -15.01
CA HIS A 187 20.32 16.91 -13.81
C HIS A 187 19.75 18.18 -13.17
N LYS A 188 20.44 19.33 -13.31
CA LYS A 188 19.90 20.64 -12.89
C LYS A 188 18.61 21.02 -13.64
N ILE A 189 18.39 20.48 -14.83
CA ILE A 189 17.15 20.68 -15.59
C ILE A 189 16.15 19.56 -15.29
N GLN A 190 16.60 18.31 -15.35
CA GLN A 190 15.71 17.14 -15.28
C GLN A 190 15.06 16.95 -13.91
N ILE A 191 15.81 17.13 -12.81
CA ILE A 191 15.27 16.92 -11.46
C ILE A 191 14.20 17.98 -11.14
N PRO A 192 14.46 19.30 -11.31
CA PRO A 192 13.43 20.31 -11.14
C PRO A 192 12.16 20.09 -11.96
N PHE A 193 12.32 19.69 -13.23
CA PHE A 193 11.21 19.40 -14.13
C PHE A 193 10.33 18.26 -13.61
N ILE A 194 10.93 17.11 -13.24
CA ILE A 194 10.19 15.97 -12.72
C ILE A 194 9.54 16.30 -11.38
N THR A 195 10.22 17.04 -10.50
CA THR A 195 9.66 17.47 -9.20
C THR A 195 8.45 18.37 -9.40
N LYS A 196 8.48 19.32 -10.35
CA LYS A 196 7.31 20.15 -10.70
C LYS A 196 6.14 19.28 -11.15
N ILE A 197 6.36 18.41 -12.13
CA ILE A 197 5.34 17.50 -12.65
C ILE A 197 4.73 16.64 -11.54
N PHE A 198 5.57 16.09 -10.66
CA PHE A 198 5.12 15.29 -9.52
C PHE A 198 4.20 16.08 -8.58
N LEU A 199 4.56 17.31 -8.24
CA LEU A 199 3.77 18.15 -7.34
C LEU A 199 2.45 18.60 -7.97
N PHE A 200 2.45 18.98 -9.25
CA PHE A 200 1.24 19.47 -9.92
C PHE A 200 0.24 18.35 -10.23
N MET A 201 0.70 17.14 -10.56
CA MET A 201 -0.20 16.05 -10.91
C MET A 201 -0.57 15.16 -9.72
N GLY A 202 0.15 15.27 -8.59
CA GLY A 202 -0.08 14.44 -7.41
C GLY A 202 0.11 12.94 -7.65
N ALA A 203 0.68 12.53 -8.79
CA ALA A 203 0.83 11.13 -9.13
C ALA A 203 2.02 10.49 -8.40
N ARG A 204 1.95 9.18 -8.14
CA ARG A 204 3.05 8.46 -7.48
C ARG A 204 4.31 8.46 -8.36
N ILE A 205 5.49 8.48 -7.74
CA ILE A 205 6.77 8.49 -8.47
C ILE A 205 6.90 7.34 -9.48
N GLY A 206 6.36 6.16 -9.18
CA GLY A 206 6.35 5.01 -10.09
C GLY A 206 5.51 5.20 -11.35
N ALA A 207 4.62 6.19 -11.41
CA ALA A 207 3.90 6.57 -12.62
C ALA A 207 4.80 7.36 -13.59
N PHE A 208 5.78 8.10 -13.07
CA PHE A 208 6.77 8.85 -13.85
C PHE A 208 7.98 7.99 -14.19
N LEU A 209 8.54 7.37 -13.15
CA LEU A 209 9.79 6.65 -13.13
C LEU A 209 9.50 5.22 -12.63
N PRO A 210 8.97 4.35 -13.50
CA PRO A 210 8.69 2.97 -13.13
C PRO A 210 9.99 2.22 -12.81
N ALA A 211 9.88 1.20 -11.96
CA ALA A 211 10.96 0.25 -11.73
C ALA A 211 11.43 -0.37 -13.07
N ASN A 212 12.70 -0.77 -13.13
CA ASN A 212 13.32 -1.24 -14.38
C ASN A 212 12.51 -2.37 -15.05
N LYS A 213 11.95 -3.28 -14.24
CA LYS A 213 11.06 -4.37 -14.68
C LYS A 213 9.83 -3.93 -15.48
N HIS A 214 9.32 -2.72 -15.25
CA HIS A 214 8.15 -2.16 -15.93
C HIS A 214 8.48 -0.93 -16.79
N LYS A 215 9.77 -0.67 -17.03
CA LYS A 215 10.22 0.53 -17.73
C LYS A 215 9.64 0.66 -19.13
N GLN A 216 9.39 -0.47 -19.81
CA GLN A 216 8.88 -0.49 -21.18
C GLN A 216 7.37 -0.26 -21.30
N GLU A 217 6.61 -0.55 -20.24
CA GLU A 217 5.15 -0.50 -20.26
C GLU A 217 4.59 0.73 -19.56
N ARG A 218 5.29 1.18 -18.51
CA ARG A 218 4.87 2.29 -17.64
C ARG A 218 5.79 3.50 -17.81
N GLY A 219 5.45 4.59 -17.13
CA GLY A 219 6.28 5.80 -17.09
C GLY A 219 5.77 6.94 -17.96
N LEU A 220 6.13 8.15 -17.57
CA LEU A 220 5.88 9.34 -18.38
C LEU A 220 6.87 9.34 -19.55
N ARG A 221 6.33 9.49 -20.76
CA ARG A 221 7.09 9.48 -22.01
C ARG A 221 6.75 10.73 -22.79
N TYR A 222 7.62 11.13 -23.70
CA TYR A 222 7.35 12.27 -24.58
C TYR A 222 6.02 12.11 -25.34
N LYS A 223 5.67 10.89 -25.78
CA LYS A 223 4.38 10.61 -26.43
C LYS A 223 3.14 10.84 -25.54
N HIS A 224 3.31 10.95 -24.22
CA HIS A 224 2.23 11.21 -23.27
C HIS A 224 2.07 12.72 -22.99
N ILE A 225 2.98 13.56 -23.49
CA ILE A 225 2.96 15.01 -23.27
C ILE A 225 2.44 15.64 -24.56
N GLN A 226 1.25 16.25 -24.48
CA GLN A 226 0.70 17.06 -25.57
C GLN A 226 0.92 18.53 -25.24
N LEU A 227 1.70 19.22 -26.07
CA LEU A 227 1.87 20.66 -25.98
C LEU A 227 0.71 21.33 -26.72
N VAL A 228 -0.13 22.05 -25.98
CA VAL A 228 -1.22 22.83 -26.55
C VAL A 228 -0.84 24.30 -26.47
N LEU A 229 -0.66 24.94 -27.62
CA LEU A 229 -0.38 26.37 -27.72
C LEU A 229 -1.71 27.12 -27.82
N PHE A 230 -1.93 28.06 -26.92
CA PHE A 230 -3.10 28.93 -26.96
C PHE A 230 -2.69 30.33 -27.39
N CYS A 231 -3.42 30.90 -28.35
CA CYS A 231 -3.24 32.28 -28.73
C CYS A 231 -3.95 33.17 -27.69
N THR A 232 -3.17 34.01 -27.00
CA THR A 232 -3.65 34.91 -25.93
C THR A 232 -4.70 35.93 -26.38
N HIS A 233 -4.88 36.12 -27.67
CA HIS A 233 -5.73 37.17 -28.24
C HIS A 233 -7.12 36.75 -28.72
N GLY A 234 -7.60 35.53 -28.50
CA GLY A 234 -8.94 35.22 -29.02
C GLY A 234 -9.75 34.05 -28.46
N ASN A 235 -9.15 33.00 -27.92
CA ASN A 235 -9.91 31.82 -27.43
C ASN A 235 -9.06 31.00 -26.46
N ALA A 236 -8.75 31.57 -25.31
CA ALA A 236 -8.15 30.84 -24.21
C ALA A 236 -9.26 30.05 -23.47
N PRO A 237 -9.28 28.71 -23.49
CA PRO A 237 -10.41 27.93 -22.95
C PRO A 237 -10.63 28.09 -21.44
N TRP A 238 -9.66 28.62 -20.69
CA TRP A 238 -9.83 28.88 -19.26
C TRP A 238 -10.72 30.10 -18.94
N SER A 239 -10.93 31.03 -19.88
CA SER A 239 -11.91 32.11 -19.66
C SER A 239 -13.37 31.61 -19.65
N GLN A 240 -13.60 30.35 -20.02
CA GLN A 240 -14.92 29.69 -19.97
C GLN A 240 -15.07 28.73 -18.78
N LEU A 241 -14.00 28.45 -18.01
CA LEU A 241 -14.03 27.53 -16.88
C LEU A 241 -14.52 28.16 -15.57
N GLU A 242 -14.75 29.48 -15.53
CA GLU A 242 -15.36 30.15 -14.37
C GLU A 242 -16.90 29.96 -14.29
N THR A 243 -17.52 29.34 -15.30
CA THR A 243 -18.95 29.03 -15.29
C THR A 243 -19.23 27.62 -15.78
N VAL A 244 -19.13 26.63 -14.89
CA VAL A 244 -19.79 25.33 -15.10
C VAL A 244 -20.64 25.00 -13.87
N PRO A 245 -21.98 24.95 -13.98
CA PRO A 245 -22.83 24.44 -12.92
C PRO A 245 -22.68 22.92 -12.81
N ALA A 246 -22.93 22.41 -11.59
CA ALA A 246 -22.70 21.03 -11.21
C ALA A 246 -23.45 19.98 -12.05
N MET A 247 -22.74 18.89 -12.36
CA MET A 247 -23.19 17.54 -12.73
C MET A 247 -24.04 17.33 -14.00
N GLY A 248 -23.49 16.51 -14.91
CA GLY A 248 -24.22 15.80 -15.96
C GLY A 248 -23.24 15.01 -16.83
N GLN A 249 -23.49 13.72 -17.05
CA GLN A 249 -22.58 12.75 -17.67
C GLN A 249 -22.24 13.07 -19.13
N GLU A 250 -20.97 12.92 -19.52
CA GLU A 250 -20.59 12.09 -20.68
C GLU A 250 -19.08 11.77 -20.66
N GLN A 251 -18.74 10.56 -21.10
CA GLN A 251 -17.39 10.03 -21.11
C GLN A 251 -16.53 10.72 -22.18
N SER A 252 -15.69 11.67 -21.78
CA SER A 252 -14.52 12.07 -22.57
C SER A 252 -13.24 11.80 -21.79
N LYS A 253 -12.22 11.35 -22.51
CA LYS A 253 -10.90 10.96 -21.97
C LYS A 253 -10.35 12.07 -21.05
N PRO A 254 -9.63 11.74 -19.97
CA PRO A 254 -8.99 12.75 -19.16
C PRO A 254 -7.91 13.45 -20.00
N GLU A 255 -8.23 14.65 -20.50
CA GLU A 255 -7.25 15.58 -21.05
C GLU A 255 -6.44 16.13 -19.89
N ILE A 256 -5.15 15.75 -19.85
CA ILE A 256 -4.21 16.25 -18.85
C ILE A 256 -3.64 17.56 -19.39
N TYR A 257 -4.08 18.66 -18.82
CA TYR A 257 -3.50 19.98 -19.05
C TYR A 257 -2.30 20.16 -18.13
N CYS A 258 -1.09 20.16 -18.68
CA CYS A 258 0.13 20.54 -17.96
C CYS A 258 0.48 22.00 -18.30
N PHE A 259 0.60 22.84 -17.27
CA PHE A 259 1.03 24.24 -17.35
C PHE A 259 2.52 24.39 -17.07
#